data_AF-A0A348ZUG4-F1
#
_entry.id   AF-A0A348ZUG4-F1
#
_cell.length_a   1.000
_cell.length_b   1.000
_cell.length_c   1.000
_cell.angle_alpha   90.00
_cell.angle_beta   90.00
_cell.angle_gamma   90.00
#
_symmetry.space_group_name_H-M   'P 1'
#
loop_
_entity.id
_entity.type
_entity.pdbx_description
1 polymer ?
#
loop_
_entity_poly.entity_id
_entity_poly.type
_entity_poly.pdbx_seq_one_letter_code
_entity_poly.pdbx_strand_id
1 'polypeptide(L)'
;MVASGSQKIDRALYLAHGGFMLIGKINDKTRQKILVTLKKIKGVEMIDLRVHAINDNGEFIETTAGLSLTLDQAKQAAELLLQGCEKLLSSHT
;
A
#
# COMPACT_ATOMS: atom_id res chain seq x y z
N MET A 1 -26.63 -2.65 -15.75
CA MET A 1 -25.50 -1.71 -15.90
C MET A 1 -25.40 -0.88 -14.62
N VAL A 2 -24.43 -1.16 -13.75
CA VAL A 2 -24.20 -0.36 -12.54
C VAL A 2 -22.72 0.02 -12.54
N ALA A 3 -22.44 1.25 -12.97
CA ALA A 3 -21.13 1.87 -12.83
C ALA A 3 -21.38 3.34 -12.51
N SER A 4 -20.90 3.82 -11.37
CA SER A 4 -20.52 5.24 -11.18
C SER A 4 -20.13 5.63 -9.74
N GLY A 5 -20.37 4.78 -8.73
CA GLY A 5 -20.03 5.12 -7.34
C GLY A 5 -18.54 5.02 -7.01
N SER A 6 -17.89 3.89 -7.31
CA SER A 6 -16.52 3.59 -6.84
C SER A 6 -15.41 4.33 -7.60
N GLN A 7 -15.59 4.65 -8.89
CA GLN A 7 -14.53 5.29 -9.69
C GLN A 7 -14.27 6.76 -9.33
N LYS A 8 -15.25 7.48 -8.78
CA LYS A 8 -15.08 8.89 -8.40
C LYS A 8 -14.25 9.07 -7.14
N ILE A 9 -14.37 8.12 -6.19
CA ILE A 9 -13.66 8.13 -4.91
C ILE A 9 -12.16 7.84 -5.13
N ASP A 10 -11.86 6.87 -6.00
CA ASP A 10 -10.49 6.49 -6.35
C ASP A 10 -9.71 7.64 -7.00
N ARG A 11 -10.35 8.42 -7.87
CA ARG A 11 -9.70 9.54 -8.56
C ARG A 11 -9.40 10.71 -7.61
N ALA A 12 -10.25 10.96 -6.61
CA ALA A 12 -10.01 12.01 -5.62
C ALA A 12 -8.81 11.67 -4.71
N LEU A 13 -8.69 10.41 -4.26
CA LEU A 13 -7.52 9.92 -3.52
C LEU A 13 -6.25 9.91 -4.39
N TYR A 14 -6.37 9.56 -5.67
CA TYR A 14 -5.26 9.57 -6.62
C TYR A 14 -4.65 10.97 -6.81
N LEU A 15 -5.51 11.98 -6.94
CA LEU A 15 -5.09 13.38 -7.13
C LEU A 15 -4.62 14.02 -5.83
N ALA A 16 -5.22 13.69 -4.68
CA ALA A 16 -4.85 14.23 -3.38
C ALA A 16 -3.47 13.72 -2.90
N HIS A 17 -3.00 12.58 -3.39
CA HIS A 17 -1.77 11.95 -2.93
C HIS A 17 -0.63 11.94 -3.96
N GLY A 18 -0.73 12.70 -5.07
CA GLY A 18 0.40 12.85 -5.99
C GLY A 18 0.59 11.70 -6.99
N GLY A 19 -0.50 11.11 -7.49
CA GLY A 19 -0.45 10.21 -8.64
C GLY A 19 -0.40 8.72 -8.33
N PHE A 20 -0.87 8.31 -7.15
CA PHE A 20 -1.00 6.91 -6.77
C PHE A 20 -2.35 6.56 -6.18
N MET A 21 -2.84 5.35 -6.44
CA MET A 21 -4.12 4.88 -5.93
C MET A 21 -3.89 4.12 -4.62
N LEU A 22 -4.49 4.58 -3.51
CA LEU A 22 -4.39 3.91 -2.22
C LEU A 22 -5.26 2.64 -2.20
N ILE A 23 -4.64 1.50 -1.87
CA ILE A 23 -5.33 0.22 -1.67
C ILE A 23 -5.68 0.04 -0.19
N GLY A 24 -4.75 0.37 0.71
CA GLY A 24 -4.94 0.16 2.14
C GLY A 24 -3.81 0.73 2.99
N LYS A 25 -3.96 0.62 4.32
CA LYS A 25 -3.00 1.11 5.30
C LYS A 25 -2.70 0.00 6.31
N ILE A 26 -1.43 -0.23 6.61
CA ILE A 26 -0.97 -1.12 7.68
C ILE A 26 -0.44 -0.24 8.82
N ASN A 27 -0.88 -0.50 10.06
CA ASN A 27 -0.49 0.29 11.23
C ASN A 27 0.93 -0.03 11.67
N ASP A 28 1.76 0.98 11.96
CA ASP A 28 3.01 0.75 12.68
C ASP A 28 3.32 1.70 13.85
N LYS A 29 2.69 2.89 13.98
CA LYS A 29 2.73 3.78 15.18
C LYS A 29 1.82 5.01 15.00
N THR A 30 1.69 5.84 16.04
CA THR A 30 0.90 7.09 16.01
C THR A 30 1.35 8.12 14.96
N ARG A 31 2.64 8.12 14.57
CA ARG A 31 3.21 9.08 13.61
C ARG A 31 3.71 8.48 12.29
N GLN A 32 3.55 7.18 12.09
CA GLN A 32 4.01 6.47 10.89
C GLN A 32 2.97 5.45 10.45
N LYS A 33 2.77 5.33 9.13
CA LYS A 33 1.87 4.34 8.53
C LYS A 33 2.52 3.74 7.30
N ILE A 34 2.35 2.44 7.10
CA ILE A 34 2.69 1.81 5.83
C ILE A 34 1.47 1.96 4.93
N LEU A 35 1.63 2.65 3.81
CA LEU A 35 0.61 2.75 2.78
C LEU A 35 0.87 1.69 1.71
N VAL A 36 -0.18 1.01 1.29
CA VAL A 36 -0.17 0.08 0.16
C VAL A 36 -0.88 0.77 -1.00
N THR A 37 -0.18 0.99 -2.10
CA THR A 37 -0.63 1.83 -3.21
C THR A 37 -0.36 1.17 -4.57
N LEU A 38 -1.15 1.52 -5.59
CA LEU A 38 -0.80 1.30 -7.00
C LEU A 38 -0.09 2.55 -7.53
N LYS A 39 1.13 2.37 -8.03
CA LYS A 39 1.98 3.43 -8.60
C LYS A 39 2.40 3.08 -10.01
N LYS A 40 2.54 4.09 -10.86
CA LYS A 40 3.16 3.93 -12.18
C LYS A 40 4.60 4.43 -12.13
N ILE A 41 5.56 3.52 -12.15
CA ILE A 41 6.99 3.83 -12.09
C ILE A 41 7.60 3.53 -13.46
N LYS A 42 8.12 4.56 -14.13
CA LYS A 42 8.70 4.46 -15.49
C LYS A 42 7.78 3.74 -16.49
N GLY A 43 6.48 3.99 -16.40
CA GLY A 43 5.49 3.40 -17.31
C GLY A 43 4.91 2.05 -16.86
N VAL A 44 5.46 1.43 -15.81
CA VAL A 44 5.03 0.12 -15.30
C VAL A 44 4.16 0.32 -14.07
N GLU A 45 2.99 -0.33 -14.02
CA GLU A 45 2.14 -0.35 -12.82
C GLU A 45 2.72 -1.33 -11.79
N MET A 46 2.86 -0.86 -10.56
CA MET A 46 3.49 -1.57 -9.46
C MET A 46 2.67 -1.41 -8.17
N ILE A 47 2.74 -2.42 -7.31
CA ILE A 47 2.22 -2.36 -5.95
C ILE A 47 3.33 -1.85 -5.05
N ASP A 48 3.18 -0.66 -4.47
CA ASP A 48 4.16 -0.03 -3.57
C ASP A 48 3.68 -0.12 -2.12
N LEU A 49 4.53 -0.68 -1.26
CA LEU A 49 4.35 -0.76 0.18
C LEU A 49 5.41 0.13 0.82
N ARG A 50 4.98 1.24 1.43
CA ARG A 50 5.93 2.26 1.87
C ARG A 50 5.53 2.97 3.14
N VAL A 51 6.50 3.17 4.03
CA VAL A 51 6.35 3.95 5.25
C VAL A 51 6.17 5.41 4.87
N HIS A 52 5.14 6.02 5.43
CA HIS A 52 4.88 7.44 5.37
C HIS A 52 4.91 8.01 6.78
N ALA A 53 5.66 9.09 6.97
CA ALA A 53 5.62 9.89 8.19
C ALA A 53 4.41 10.85 8.15
N ILE A 54 3.84 11.16 9.31
CA ILE A 54 2.77 12.16 9.43
C ILE A 54 3.41 13.46 9.94
N ASN A 55 3.35 14.52 9.12
CA ASN A 55 3.82 15.84 9.51
C ASN A 55 2.84 16.52 10.48
N ASP A 56 3.21 17.69 11.00
CA ASP A 56 2.39 18.39 12.00
C ASP A 56 1.07 18.94 11.43
N ASN A 57 0.93 18.99 10.10
CA ASN A 57 -0.31 19.31 9.39
C ASN A 57 -1.22 18.08 9.18
N GLY A 58 -0.78 16.89 9.61
CA GLY A 58 -1.52 15.64 9.40
C GLY A 58 -1.35 15.03 8.01
N GLU A 59 -0.42 15.53 7.20
CA GLU A 59 -0.16 15.05 5.85
C GLU A 59 0.84 13.90 5.85
N PHE A 60 0.67 12.97 4.90
CA PHE A 60 1.59 11.86 4.69
C PHE A 60 2.78 12.30 3.86
N ILE A 61 3.99 12.14 4.41
CA ILE A 61 5.25 12.33 3.71
C ILE A 61 5.87 10.97 3.43
N GLU A 62 6.05 10.66 2.15
CA GLU A 62 6.69 9.44 1.68
C GLU A 62 8.14 9.35 2.18
N THR A 63 8.53 8.18 2.69
CA THR A 63 9.93 7.92 3.10
C THR A 63 10.63 6.98 2.12
N THR A 64 11.95 6.88 2.22
CA THR A 64 12.73 5.90 1.45
C THR A 64 12.48 4.46 1.90
N ALA A 65 11.94 4.26 3.12
CA ALA A 65 11.63 2.94 3.66
C ALA A 65 10.37 2.37 3.01
N GLY A 66 10.56 1.43 2.09
CA GLY A 66 9.48 0.77 1.37
C GLY A 66 10.00 -0.01 0.18
N LEU A 67 9.11 -0.70 -0.49
CA LEU A 67 9.43 -1.52 -1.65
C LEU A 67 8.27 -1.49 -2.66
N SER A 68 8.61 -1.48 -3.94
CA SER A 68 7.65 -1.54 -5.04
C SER A 68 7.81 -2.88 -5.76
N LEU A 69 6.71 -3.58 -5.95
CA LEU A 69 6.64 -4.91 -6.55
C LEU A 69 5.89 -4.85 -7.87
N THR A 70 6.36 -5.60 -8.86
CA THR A 70 5.52 -5.95 -10.01
C THR A 70 4.35 -6.83 -9.57
N LEU A 71 3.34 -7.00 -10.43
CA LEU A 71 2.21 -7.89 -10.15
C LEU A 71 2.66 -9.31 -9.77
N ASP A 72 3.60 -9.88 -10.51
CA ASP A 72 4.07 -11.25 -10.28
C ASP A 72 4.86 -11.39 -8.97
N GLN A 73 5.67 -10.37 -8.64
CA GLN A 73 6.38 -10.33 -7.36
C GLN A 73 5.42 -10.15 -6.18
N ALA A 74 4.38 -9.33 -6.34
CA ALA A 74 3.38 -9.12 -5.30
C ALA A 74 2.56 -10.37 -4.99
N LYS A 75 2.18 -11.15 -6.02
CA LYS A 75 1.50 -12.45 -5.84
C LYS A 75 2.36 -13.43 -5.04
N GLN A 76 3.62 -13.60 -5.44
CA GLN A 76 4.58 -14.45 -4.72
C GLN A 76 4.79 -13.98 -3.28
N ALA A 77 4.95 -12.66 -3.08
CA ALA A 77 5.09 -12.10 -1.74
C ALA A 77 3.85 -12.37 -0.88
N ALA A 78 2.64 -12.26 -1.43
CA ALA A 78 1.39 -12.55 -0.70
C ALA A 78 1.33 -14.02 -0.25
N GLU A 79 1.68 -14.97 -1.12
CA GLU A 79 1.74 -16.39 -0.77
C GLU A 79 2.75 -16.67 0.36
N LEU A 80 3.95 -16.08 0.26
CA LEU A 80 5.00 -16.24 1.29
C LEU A 80 4.61 -15.60 2.63
N LEU A 81 3.95 -14.43 2.60
CA LEU A 81 3.45 -13.78 3.81
C LEU A 81 2.41 -14.66 4.52
N LEU A 82 1.49 -15.27 3.76
CA LEU A 82 0.50 -16.19 4.31
C LEU A 82 1.16 -17.43 4.94
N GLN A 83 2.11 -18.06 4.25
CA GLN A 83 2.88 -19.17 4.82
C GLN A 83 3.64 -18.76 6.09
N GLY A 84 4.18 -17.53 6.12
CA GLY A 84 4.82 -16.97 7.31
C GLY A 84 3.86 -16.85 8.49
N CYS A 85 2.63 -16.37 8.25
CA CYS A 85 1.59 -16.29 9.27
C CYS A 85 1.22 -17.67 9.84
N GLU A 86 1.06 -18.69 9.00
CA GLU A 86 0.77 -20.07 9.42
C GLU A 86 1.88 -20.65 10.29
N LYS A 87 3.14 -20.40 9.92
CA LYS A 87 4.31 -20.81 10.72
C LYS A 87 4.34 -20.12 12.08
N LEU A 88 4.04 -18.82 12.14
CA LEU A 88 3.99 -18.09 13.41
C LEU A 88 2.88 -18.60 14.32
N LEU A 89 1.68 -18.87 13.79
CA LEU A 89 0.56 -19.39 14.57
C LEU A 89 0.87 -20.80 15.13
N SER A 90 1.42 -21.68 14.30
CA SER A 90 1.79 -23.05 14.71
C SER A 90 2.97 -23.09 15.69
N SER A 91 3.84 -22.08 15.71
CA SER A 91 4.98 -22.01 16.64
C SER A 91 4.61 -21.53 18.06
N HIS A 92 3.36 -21.07 18.26
CA HIS A 92 2.84 -20.62 19.55
C HIS A 92 1.80 -21.59 20.14
N THR A 93 1.72 -22.82 19.60
CA THR A 93 0.87 -23.93 20.09
C THR A 93 1.76 -25.04 20.62
#